data_AF-A0A5D0QUJ4-F1
#
_entry.id   AF-A0A5D0QUJ4-F1
#
_cell.length_a   1.000
_cell.length_b   1.000
_cell.length_c   1.000
_cell.angle_alpha   90.00
_cell.angle_beta   90.00
_cell.angle_gamma   90.00
#
_symmetry.space_group_name_H-M   'P 1'
#
loop_
_entity.id
_entity.type
_entity.pdbx_description
1 polymer ?
#
loop_
_entity_poly.entity_id
_entity_poly.type
_entity_poly.pdbx_seq_one_letter_code
_entity_poly.pdbx_strand_id
1 'polypeptide(L)'
;MKKIFLIALALVTIQMSAQDKKQMHKKGERTEKMQSYTPEEMAELQTKKLTLDLDLTEVQQKQVMALNLEGAKERKAMMEKRQELQKEKEAKSVSKDNKLKMKNDKLDKQIAMKAKMKEILNDEQYAKWEKLQKERMEKGRNSRKQKKHGK
;
A
#
# COMPACT_ATOMS: atom_id res chain seq x y z
N MET A 1 -38.55 -2.79 -43.37
CA MET A 1 -37.26 -2.55 -42.67
C MET A 1 -37.40 -1.47 -41.59
N LYS A 2 -38.06 -1.76 -40.45
CA LYS A 2 -38.13 -0.83 -39.29
C LYS A 2 -38.00 -1.53 -37.93
N LYS A 3 -37.67 -2.83 -37.92
CA LYS A 3 -37.56 -3.65 -36.69
C LYS A 3 -36.15 -4.15 -36.39
N ILE A 4 -35.18 -3.90 -37.28
CA ILE A 4 -33.77 -4.31 -37.09
C ILE A 4 -33.03 -3.30 -36.21
N PHE A 5 -33.43 -2.02 -36.22
CA PHE A 5 -32.84 -0.98 -35.37
C PHE A 5 -33.08 -1.18 -33.86
N LEU A 6 -34.13 -1.92 -33.47
CA LEU A 6 -34.43 -2.18 -32.05
C LEU A 6 -33.57 -3.30 -31.43
N ILE A 7 -32.99 -4.18 -32.25
CA ILE A 7 -32.13 -5.27 -31.77
C ILE A 7 -30.68 -4.76 -31.56
N ALA A 8 -30.24 -3.80 -32.36
CA ALA A 8 -28.92 -3.17 -32.22
C ALA A 8 -28.77 -2.32 -30.94
N LEU A 9 -29.86 -1.76 -30.41
CA LEU A 9 -29.87 -0.95 -29.20
C LEU A 9 -29.85 -1.79 -27.90
N ALA A 10 -30.25 -3.06 -27.97
CA ALA A 10 -30.24 -3.97 -26.82
C ALA A 10 -28.83 -4.52 -26.49
N LEU A 11 -27.93 -4.61 -27.48
CA LEU A 11 -26.60 -5.21 -27.32
C LEU A 11 -25.55 -4.28 -26.69
N VAL A 12 -25.81 -2.96 -26.65
CA VAL A 12 -24.85 -1.97 -26.10
C VAL A 12 -24.95 -1.83 -24.57
N THR A 13 -26.08 -2.21 -23.96
CA THR A 13 -26.32 -1.97 -22.52
C THR A 13 -25.66 -2.99 -21.59
N ILE A 14 -25.26 -4.16 -22.08
CA ILE A 14 -24.65 -5.21 -21.23
C ILE A 14 -23.13 -5.00 -21.04
N GLN A 15 -22.46 -4.24 -21.92
CA GLN A 15 -21.00 -4.10 -21.87
C GLN A 15 -20.47 -3.12 -20.81
N MET A 16 -21.30 -2.24 -20.25
CA MET A 16 -20.85 -1.26 -19.24
C MET A 16 -20.60 -1.86 -17.84
N SER A 17 -21.03 -3.10 -17.56
CA SER A 17 -20.86 -3.74 -16.24
C SER A 17 -19.65 -4.67 -16.12
N ALA A 18 -18.87 -4.85 -17.20
CA ALA A 18 -17.72 -5.76 -17.23
C ALA A 18 -16.38 -5.14 -16.76
N GLN A 19 -16.22 -3.81 -16.85
CA GLN A 19 -15.00 -3.12 -16.42
C GLN A 19 -14.90 -2.97 -14.89
N ASP A 20 -16.02 -2.71 -14.21
CA ASP A 20 -16.05 -2.58 -12.75
C ASP A 20 -15.80 -3.92 -12.02
N LYS A 21 -16.35 -5.02 -12.52
CA LYS A 21 -16.12 -6.36 -11.95
C LYS A 21 -14.65 -6.80 -12.07
N LYS A 22 -13.99 -6.58 -13.22
CA LYS A 22 -12.56 -6.92 -13.40
C LYS A 22 -11.63 -6.10 -12.49
N GLN A 23 -11.93 -4.84 -12.20
CA GLN A 23 -11.14 -4.03 -11.26
C GLN A 23 -11.33 -4.47 -9.80
N MET A 24 -12.53 -4.87 -9.40
CA MET A 24 -12.78 -5.41 -8.06
C MET A 24 -12.05 -6.74 -7.81
N HIS A 25 -12.11 -7.69 -8.76
CA HIS A 25 -11.42 -8.98 -8.64
C HIS A 25 -9.89 -8.81 -8.51
N LYS A 26 -9.26 -7.96 -9.34
CA LYS A 26 -7.81 -7.69 -9.25
C LYS A 26 -7.38 -7.02 -7.94
N LYS A 27 -8.29 -6.30 -7.27
CA LYS A 27 -8.02 -5.63 -5.99
C LYS A 27 -8.19 -6.61 -4.82
N GLY A 28 -9.16 -7.53 -4.91
CA GLY A 28 -9.33 -8.65 -3.98
C GLY A 28 -8.10 -9.57 -3.96
N GLU A 29 -7.71 -10.09 -5.13
CA GLU A 29 -6.55 -11.00 -5.26
C GLU A 29 -5.23 -10.40 -4.77
N ARG A 30 -4.99 -9.10 -5.02
CA ARG A 30 -3.79 -8.40 -4.51
C ARG A 30 -3.82 -8.22 -2.99
N THR A 31 -5.00 -8.06 -2.41
CA THR A 31 -5.14 -7.91 -0.96
C THR A 31 -4.99 -9.28 -0.28
N GLU A 32 -5.56 -10.33 -0.86
CA GLU A 32 -5.38 -11.73 -0.43
C GLU A 32 -3.90 -12.16 -0.50
N LYS A 33 -3.20 -11.88 -1.61
CA LYS A 33 -1.75 -12.18 -1.73
C LYS A 33 -0.87 -11.39 -0.75
N MET A 34 -1.32 -10.25 -0.23
CA MET A 34 -0.61 -9.55 0.85
C MET A 34 -0.99 -10.07 2.23
N GLN A 35 -2.16 -10.68 2.38
CA GLN A 35 -2.58 -11.36 3.61
C GLN A 35 -1.93 -12.74 3.78
N SER A 36 -1.46 -13.36 2.69
CA SER A 36 -0.84 -14.68 2.74
C SER A 36 0.54 -14.71 3.37
N TYR A 37 1.25 -13.58 3.42
CA TYR A 37 2.58 -13.54 4.04
C TYR A 37 2.50 -13.26 5.55
N THR A 38 3.31 -13.98 6.31
CA THR A 38 3.62 -13.67 7.71
C THR A 38 4.39 -12.35 7.83
N PRO A 39 4.35 -11.67 8.99
CA PRO A 39 5.19 -10.49 9.25
C PRO A 39 6.67 -10.75 8.98
N GLU A 40 7.16 -11.93 9.32
CA GLU A 40 8.54 -12.39 9.15
C GLU A 40 8.90 -12.52 7.66
N GLU A 41 8.09 -13.20 6.85
CA GLU A 41 8.30 -13.31 5.39
C GLU A 41 8.25 -11.94 4.70
N MET A 42 7.33 -11.07 5.14
CA MET A 42 7.25 -9.69 4.62
C MET A 42 8.50 -8.88 4.96
N ALA A 43 9.00 -9.02 6.18
CA ALA A 43 10.21 -8.32 6.61
C ALA A 43 11.44 -8.81 5.86
N GLU A 44 11.56 -10.12 5.67
CA GLU A 44 12.63 -10.73 4.88
C GLU A 44 12.59 -10.23 3.43
N LEU A 45 11.43 -10.28 2.77
CA LEU A 45 11.27 -9.83 1.39
C LEU A 45 11.60 -8.34 1.23
N GLN A 46 11.17 -7.50 2.17
CA GLN A 46 11.48 -6.07 2.17
C GLN A 46 12.98 -5.82 2.33
N THR A 47 13.61 -6.57 3.23
CA THR A 47 15.05 -6.46 3.47
C THR A 47 15.83 -6.89 2.24
N LYS A 48 15.53 -8.04 1.64
CA LYS A 48 16.20 -8.52 0.41
C LYS A 48 16.07 -7.54 -0.75
N LYS A 49 14.90 -6.91 -0.93
CA LYS A 49 14.72 -5.86 -1.94
C LYS A 49 15.57 -4.64 -1.64
N LEU A 50 15.66 -4.24 -0.36
CA LEU A 50 16.49 -3.12 0.03
C LEU A 50 17.98 -3.43 -0.13
N THR A 51 18.40 -4.67 0.14
CA THR A 51 19.75 -5.17 -0.16
C THR A 51 20.05 -5.05 -1.65
N LEU A 52 19.14 -5.49 -2.52
CA LEU A 52 19.33 -5.37 -3.97
C LEU A 52 19.43 -3.91 -4.42
N ASP A 53 18.66 -3.02 -3.79
CA ASP A 53 18.65 -1.60 -4.14
C ASP A 53 19.86 -0.85 -3.58
N LEU A 54 20.40 -1.23 -2.41
CA LEU A 54 21.38 -0.43 -1.65
C LEU A 54 22.70 -1.15 -1.33
N ASP A 55 22.86 -2.41 -1.76
CA ASP A 55 24.03 -3.25 -1.49
C ASP A 55 24.33 -3.35 0.02
N LEU A 56 23.30 -3.66 0.81
CA LEU A 56 23.40 -3.74 2.27
C LEU A 56 24.36 -4.84 2.73
N THR A 57 25.23 -4.53 3.68
CA THR A 57 26.09 -5.53 4.35
C THR A 57 25.24 -6.47 5.21
N GLU A 58 25.77 -7.64 5.58
CA GLU A 58 25.02 -8.60 6.42
C GLU A 58 24.58 -8.01 7.76
N VAL A 59 25.40 -7.14 8.37
CA VAL A 59 25.06 -6.44 9.61
C VAL A 59 23.89 -5.49 9.39
N GLN A 60 23.94 -4.69 8.32
CA GLN A 60 22.86 -3.77 7.95
C GLN A 60 21.57 -4.54 7.63
N GLN A 61 21.65 -5.67 6.93
CA GLN A 61 20.50 -6.51 6.62
C GLN A 61 19.81 -7.02 7.88
N LYS A 62 20.55 -7.49 8.89
CA LYS A 62 19.98 -7.94 10.17
C LYS A 62 19.25 -6.79 10.89
N GLN A 63 19.85 -5.60 10.93
CA GLN A 63 19.24 -4.43 11.56
C GLN A 63 17.98 -3.97 10.81
N VAL A 64 18.05 -3.86 9.48
CA VAL A 64 16.91 -3.51 8.62
C VAL A 64 15.79 -4.55 8.73
N MET A 65 16.12 -5.83 8.81
CA MET A 65 15.12 -6.90 8.98
C MET A 65 14.37 -6.76 10.30
N ALA A 66 15.06 -6.47 11.40
CA ALA A 66 14.42 -6.21 12.69
C ALA A 66 13.45 -5.01 12.61
N LEU A 67 13.87 -3.91 11.96
CA LEU A 67 13.01 -2.74 11.76
C LEU A 67 11.79 -3.05 10.87
N ASN A 68 12.00 -3.80 9.79
CA ASN A 68 10.92 -4.19 8.88
C ASN A 68 9.93 -5.14 9.55
N LEU A 69 10.40 -6.00 10.45
CA LEU A 69 9.56 -6.92 11.22
C LEU A 69 8.65 -6.18 12.19
N GLU A 70 9.20 -5.23 12.95
CA GLU A 70 8.42 -4.35 13.83
C GLU A 70 7.30 -3.66 13.04
N GLY A 71 7.66 -3.03 11.91
CA GLY A 71 6.68 -2.38 11.03
C GLY A 71 5.69 -3.33 10.36
N ALA A 72 6.09 -4.58 10.07
CA ALA A 72 5.19 -5.58 9.49
C ALA A 72 4.15 -6.06 10.50
N LYS A 73 4.55 -6.30 11.75
CA LYS A 73 3.65 -6.67 12.85
C LYS A 73 2.63 -5.56 13.11
N GLU A 74 3.09 -4.32 13.17
CA GLU A 74 2.19 -3.17 13.35
C GLU A 74 1.17 -3.04 12.21
N ARG A 75 1.62 -3.18 10.95
CA ARG A 75 0.73 -3.15 9.79
C ARG A 75 -0.31 -4.27 9.82
N LYS A 76 0.07 -5.48 10.24
CA LYS A 76 -0.83 -6.63 10.37
C LYS A 76 -1.91 -6.36 11.42
N ALA A 77 -1.51 -5.92 12.62
CA ALA A 77 -2.45 -5.56 13.68
C ALA A 77 -3.42 -4.45 13.26
N MET A 78 -2.93 -3.41 12.56
CA MET A 78 -3.80 -2.36 12.02
C MET A 78 -4.75 -2.87 10.92
N MET A 79 -4.32 -3.85 10.12
CA MET A 79 -5.18 -4.47 9.12
C MET A 79 -6.30 -5.28 9.78
N GLU A 80 -5.97 -6.12 10.77
CA GLU A 80 -6.92 -6.95 11.52
C GLU A 80 -7.96 -6.08 12.21
N LYS A 81 -7.53 -5.05 12.96
CA LYS A 81 -8.43 -4.07 13.59
C LYS A 81 -9.37 -3.40 12.58
N ARG A 82 -8.87 -3.10 11.37
CA ARG A 82 -9.70 -2.50 10.31
C ARG A 82 -10.72 -3.50 9.76
N GLN A 83 -10.37 -4.78 9.64
CA GLN A 83 -11.29 -5.82 9.18
C GLN A 83 -12.41 -6.04 10.20
N GLU A 84 -12.09 -6.04 11.49
CA GLU A 84 -13.07 -6.15 12.58
C GLU A 84 -14.09 -5.01 12.52
N LEU A 85 -13.63 -3.76 12.48
CA LEU A 85 -14.50 -2.57 12.35
C LEU A 85 -15.37 -2.58 11.08
N GLN A 86 -14.89 -3.21 10.00
CA GLN A 86 -15.68 -3.38 8.78
C GLN A 86 -16.76 -4.45 8.91
N LYS A 87 -16.48 -5.56 9.61
CA LYS A 87 -17.46 -6.62 9.89
C LYS A 87 -18.58 -6.11 10.79
N GLU A 88 -18.24 -5.30 11.79
CA GLU A 88 -19.22 -4.71 12.72
C GLU A 88 -20.04 -3.57 12.09
N LYS A 89 -19.79 -3.20 10.83
CA LYS A 89 -20.36 -2.04 10.12
C LYS A 89 -20.19 -0.72 10.88
N GLU A 90 -19.30 -0.66 11.86
CA GLU A 90 -19.00 0.53 12.66
C GLU A 90 -18.02 1.49 11.97
N ALA A 91 -18.07 1.61 10.64
CA ALA A 91 -17.26 2.56 9.90
C ALA A 91 -17.75 4.00 10.15
N LYS A 92 -17.56 4.52 11.37
CA LYS A 92 -17.90 5.88 11.77
C LYS A 92 -16.95 6.87 11.08
N SER A 93 -17.50 8.02 10.69
CA SER A 93 -16.71 9.16 10.24
C SER A 93 -15.74 9.58 11.35
N VAL A 94 -14.44 9.55 11.06
CA VAL A 94 -13.41 9.94 12.03
C VAL A 94 -13.51 11.45 12.31
N SER A 95 -13.67 11.83 13.59
CA SER A 95 -13.65 13.23 14.06
C SER A 95 -12.39 13.98 13.58
N LYS A 96 -12.45 15.31 13.51
CA LYS A 96 -11.31 16.16 13.13
C LYS A 96 -10.09 15.91 14.03
N ASP A 97 -10.29 15.80 15.34
CA ASP A 97 -9.19 15.61 16.30
C ASP A 97 -8.55 14.24 16.14
N ASN A 98 -9.38 13.21 15.96
CA ASN A 98 -8.88 11.86 15.64
C ASN A 98 -8.12 11.84 14.31
N LYS A 99 -8.58 12.56 13.29
CA LYS A 99 -7.85 12.72 12.01
C LYS A 99 -6.50 13.41 12.20
N LEU A 100 -6.43 14.43 13.06
CA LEU A 100 -5.18 15.13 13.37
C LEU A 100 -4.20 14.20 14.08
N LYS A 101 -4.65 13.50 15.14
CA LYS A 101 -3.85 12.52 15.87
C LYS A 101 -3.27 11.45 14.94
N MET A 102 -4.11 10.84 14.10
CA MET A 102 -3.64 9.85 13.12
C MET A 102 -2.59 10.38 12.15
N LYS A 103 -2.66 11.68 11.78
CA LYS A 103 -1.64 12.30 10.93
C LYS A 103 -0.33 12.48 11.68
N ASN A 104 -0.38 12.97 12.92
CA ASN A 104 0.81 13.14 13.76
C ASN A 104 1.48 11.78 14.02
N ASP A 105 0.73 10.80 14.51
CA ASP A 105 1.26 9.44 14.78
C ASP A 105 1.96 8.84 13.54
N LYS A 106 1.42 9.11 12.35
CA LYS A 106 2.03 8.66 11.10
C LYS A 106 3.33 9.41 10.79
N LEU A 107 3.36 10.72 10.98
CA LEU A 107 4.56 11.54 10.76
C LEU A 107 5.65 11.15 11.75
N ASP A 108 5.31 10.95 13.03
CA ASP A 108 6.26 10.53 14.06
C ASP A 108 6.88 9.18 13.73
N LYS A 109 6.08 8.21 13.26
CA LYS A 109 6.61 6.92 12.77
C LYS A 109 7.54 7.08 11.56
N GLN A 110 7.23 8.00 10.65
CA GLN A 110 8.10 8.29 9.52
C GLN A 110 9.42 8.93 9.96
N ILE A 111 9.38 9.84 10.93
CA ILE A 111 10.56 10.48 11.51
C ILE A 111 11.42 9.41 12.22
N ALA A 112 10.81 8.59 13.08
CA ALA A 112 11.53 7.53 13.79
C ALA A 112 12.18 6.52 12.83
N MET A 113 11.45 6.06 11.81
CA MET A 113 12.02 5.18 10.78
C MET A 113 13.18 5.85 10.04
N LYS A 114 13.04 7.13 9.69
CA LYS A 114 14.09 7.88 9.00
C LYS A 114 15.35 8.00 9.86
N ALA A 115 15.21 8.27 11.16
CA ALA A 115 16.33 8.31 12.10
C ALA A 115 17.02 6.94 12.21
N LYS A 116 16.27 5.86 12.48
CA LYS A 116 16.82 4.50 12.58
C LYS A 116 17.52 4.06 11.29
N MET A 117 16.99 4.39 10.12
CA MET A 117 17.63 4.08 8.83
C MET A 117 18.93 4.88 8.63
N LYS A 118 18.99 6.13 9.10
CA LYS A 118 20.21 6.94 9.02
C LYS A 118 21.34 6.38 9.87
N GLU A 119 21.02 5.72 10.99
CA GLU A 119 22.02 5.05 11.85
C GLU A 119 22.57 3.76 11.22
N ILE A 120 21.76 3.07 10.42
CA ILE A 120 22.16 1.78 9.80
C ILE A 120 22.89 1.98 8.48
N LEU A 121 22.44 2.94 7.66
CA LEU A 121 22.96 3.17 6.32
C LEU A 121 24.13 4.15 6.35
N ASN A 122 25.09 3.97 5.44
CA ASN A 122 26.06 5.03 5.16
C ASN A 122 25.40 6.17 4.36
N ASP A 123 26.13 7.28 4.19
CA ASP A 123 25.60 8.48 3.54
C ASP A 123 25.10 8.25 2.11
N GLU A 124 25.83 7.47 1.31
CA GLU A 124 25.47 7.16 -0.08
C GLU A 124 24.21 6.29 -0.15
N GLN A 125 24.15 5.22 0.67
CA GLN A 125 23.00 4.33 0.77
C GLN A 125 21.77 5.10 1.28
N TYR A 126 21.95 5.97 2.26
CA TYR A 126 20.87 6.76 2.83
C TYR A 126 20.30 7.77 1.81
N ALA A 127 21.15 8.47 1.05
CA ALA A 127 20.71 9.37 -0.02
C ALA A 127 19.92 8.60 -1.11
N LYS A 128 20.40 7.42 -1.51
CA LYS A 128 19.69 6.54 -2.46
C LYS A 128 18.36 6.07 -1.88
N TRP A 129 18.33 5.69 -0.60
CA TRP A 129 17.11 5.31 0.10
C TRP A 129 16.08 6.44 0.11
N GLU A 130 16.48 7.68 0.43
CA GLU A 130 15.57 8.84 0.42
C GLU A 130 14.97 9.08 -0.98
N LYS A 131 15.79 8.96 -2.02
CA LYS A 131 15.32 9.05 -3.42
C LYS A 131 14.30 7.96 -3.74
N LEU A 132 14.56 6.71 -3.38
CA LEU A 132 13.63 5.60 -3.56
C LEU A 132 12.30 5.84 -2.83
N GLN A 133 12.34 6.40 -1.61
CA GLN A 133 11.11 6.75 -0.89
C GLN A 133 10.31 7.84 -1.61
N LYS A 134 10.98 8.90 -2.08
CA LYS A 134 10.33 9.98 -2.84
C LYS A 134 9.66 9.46 -4.11
N GLU A 135 10.38 8.65 -4.89
CA GLU A 135 9.84 8.05 -6.12
C GLU A 135 8.62 7.15 -5.85
N ARG A 136 8.68 6.33 -4.78
CA ARG A 136 7.53 5.50 -4.36
C ARG A 136 6.32 6.37 -4.00
N MET A 137 6.54 7.48 -3.29
CA MET A 137 5.47 8.43 -2.95
C MET A 137 4.86 9.10 -4.20
N GLU A 138 5.70 9.54 -5.14
CA GLU A 138 5.27 10.17 -6.38
C GLU A 138 4.48 9.20 -7.28
N LYS A 139 4.99 7.99 -7.49
CA LYS A 139 4.28 6.92 -8.19
C LYS A 139 2.91 6.68 -7.56
N GLY A 140 2.85 6.59 -6.23
CA GLY A 140 1.60 6.45 -5.48
C GLY A 140 0.61 7.61 -5.68
N ARG A 141 1.11 8.85 -5.74
CA ARG A 141 0.29 10.05 -6.02
C ARG A 141 -0.24 10.04 -7.45
N ASN A 142 0.60 9.74 -8.43
CA ASN A 142 0.23 9.70 -9.84
C ASN A 142 -0.81 8.61 -10.12
N SER A 143 -0.64 7.40 -9.56
CA SER A 143 -1.65 6.34 -9.69
C SER A 143 -3.01 6.72 -9.09
N ARG A 144 -3.04 7.54 -8.03
CA ARG A 144 -4.31 8.05 -7.47
C ARG A 144 -4.94 9.12 -8.35
N LYS A 145 -4.15 10.01 -8.95
CA LYS A 145 -4.65 11.04 -9.89
C LYS A 145 -5.27 10.39 -11.14
N GLN A 146 -4.57 9.43 -11.76
CA GLN A 146 -5.09 8.70 -12.93
C GLN A 146 -6.42 8.00 -12.64
N LYS A 147 -6.57 7.38 -11.46
CA LYS A 147 -7.85 6.76 -11.05
C LYS A 147 -8.99 7.76 -10.79
N LYS A 148 -8.67 9.02 -10.52
CA LYS A 148 -9.68 10.08 -10.34
C LYS A 148 -10.13 10.70 -11.66
N HIS A 149 -9.25 10.74 -12.67
CA HIS A 149 -9.55 11.31 -13.99
C HIS A 149 -10.09 10.28 -14.99
N GLY A 150 -9.89 8.99 -14.75
CA GLY A 150 -10.50 7.91 -15.56
C GLY A 150 -11.86 7.45 -15.05
N LYS A 151 -12.59 8.31 -14.32
CA LYS A 151 -13.99 8.11 -13.90
C LYS A 151 -14.86 9.14 -14.57
#